data_AF-A0A6A6B7Z6-F1
#
_entry.id   AF-A0A6A6B7Z6-F1
#
_cell.length_a   1.000
_cell.length_b   1.000
_cell.length_c   1.000
_cell.angle_alpha   90.00
_cell.angle_beta   90.00
_cell.angle_gamma   90.00
#
_symmetry.space_group_name_H-M   'P 1'
#
loop_
_entity.id
_entity.type
_entity.pdbx_description
1 polymer ?
#
loop_
_entity_poly.entity_id
_entity_poly.type
_entity_poly.pdbx_seq_one_letter_code
_entity_poly.pdbx_strand_id
1 'polypeptide(L)'
;MASKVPIRPFLGAAKSVAGRGVRLQLSAISAASTSSTPSNSFATDEAPRKSDPLDPAEMPRWKQTPRAMAAPIRLRPIKPDNVWRVNEDPRKLDETYVRILGKGGDKLLEEEVKWLAVTHKSFDHGRRGFNDRLAFLGRRIIELQTSLALLNTPRSGAKQHTADAYGREPYKHPALDGLDNLAGGSKEEILSRDRLAGLAKQHGLSYVIRWRPKKSDSMKGSGLNTVLAHTLYAIVGAIAMQKGGDVANQVVKERILAPLDVMMS
;
A
#
# COMPACT_ATOMS: atom_id res chain seq x y z
N MET A 1 -29.83 -40.84 17.47
CA MET A 1 -30.84 -40.05 16.73
C MET A 1 -30.10 -39.06 15.84
N ALA A 2 -29.97 -39.39 14.56
CA ALA A 2 -29.25 -38.60 13.55
C ALA A 2 -30.23 -37.79 12.69
N SER A 3 -29.92 -36.52 12.39
CA SER A 3 -30.45 -35.78 11.24
C SER A 3 -29.71 -34.43 11.13
N LYS A 4 -28.72 -34.30 10.23
CA LYS A 4 -28.79 -33.89 8.81
C LYS A 4 -28.99 -32.36 8.61
N VAL A 5 -27.87 -31.67 8.44
CA VAL A 5 -27.80 -30.39 7.72
C VAL A 5 -27.15 -30.67 6.35
N PRO A 6 -27.76 -30.27 5.22
CA PRO A 6 -27.25 -30.64 3.90
C PRO A 6 -26.10 -29.74 3.42
N ILE A 7 -25.07 -30.42 2.93
CA ILE A 7 -23.92 -29.91 2.17
C ILE A 7 -24.40 -29.55 0.76
N ARG A 8 -24.07 -28.33 0.27
CA ARG A 8 -24.27 -27.95 -1.14
C ARG A 8 -22.96 -28.14 -1.92
N PRO A 9 -22.95 -28.90 -3.03
CA PRO A 9 -21.75 -29.10 -3.84
C PRO A 9 -21.56 -27.97 -4.87
N PHE A 10 -20.28 -27.68 -5.13
CA PHE A 10 -19.80 -26.95 -6.29
C PHE A 10 -20.01 -27.78 -7.56
N LEU A 11 -20.56 -27.16 -8.60
CA LEU A 11 -20.54 -27.68 -9.97
C LEU A 11 -19.91 -26.62 -10.87
N GLY A 12 -18.72 -26.96 -11.38
CA GLY A 12 -18.12 -26.28 -12.51
C GLY A 12 -18.82 -26.66 -13.80
N ALA A 13 -18.84 -25.72 -14.75
CA ALA A 13 -19.15 -25.99 -16.14
C ALA A 13 -18.13 -25.23 -17.00
N ALA A 14 -17.17 -25.99 -17.53
CA ALA A 14 -16.37 -25.59 -18.68
C ALA A 14 -17.20 -25.82 -19.94
N LYS A 15 -17.24 -24.85 -20.85
CA LYS A 15 -17.48 -25.10 -22.28
C LYS A 15 -16.63 -24.13 -23.12
N SER A 16 -15.75 -24.73 -23.91
CA SER A 16 -15.09 -24.14 -25.07
C SER A 16 -15.94 -24.40 -26.32
N VAL A 17 -15.81 -23.54 -27.33
CA VAL A 17 -15.53 -23.85 -28.75
C VAL A 17 -16.24 -22.88 -29.73
N ALA A 18 -15.39 -22.30 -30.58
CA ALA A 18 -15.55 -21.84 -31.98
C ALA A 18 -16.54 -20.71 -32.37
N GLY A 19 -15.95 -19.62 -32.89
CA GLY A 19 -15.69 -19.53 -34.34
C GLY A 19 -16.70 -18.76 -35.22
N ARG A 20 -16.14 -17.93 -36.13
CA ARG A 20 -16.74 -17.16 -37.24
C ARG A 20 -17.42 -15.84 -36.82
N GLY A 21 -17.19 -14.70 -37.46
CA GLY A 21 -16.43 -14.42 -38.66
C GLY A 21 -16.12 -12.92 -38.81
N VAL A 22 -15.10 -12.67 -39.61
CA VAL A 22 -14.66 -11.37 -40.11
C VAL A 22 -15.75 -10.80 -41.01
N ARG A 23 -16.14 -9.53 -40.81
CA ARG A 23 -16.83 -8.75 -41.84
C ARG A 23 -16.14 -7.40 -42.01
N LEU A 24 -15.30 -7.35 -43.04
CA LEU A 24 -14.89 -6.13 -43.71
C LEU A 24 -16.09 -5.58 -44.48
N GLN A 25 -16.40 -4.28 -44.33
CA GLN A 25 -17.07 -3.52 -45.39
C GLN A 25 -16.33 -2.21 -45.60
N LEU A 26 -15.87 -2.05 -46.85
CA LEU A 26 -15.22 -0.87 -47.40
C LEU A 26 -16.28 0.05 -48.03
N SER A 27 -16.04 1.35 -47.84
CA SER A 27 -16.25 2.50 -48.74
C SER A 27 -17.63 2.81 -49.36
N ALA A 28 -18.12 4.02 -49.08
CA ALA A 28 -18.71 4.89 -50.09
C ALA A 28 -18.11 6.30 -49.95
N ILE A 29 -17.57 6.78 -51.06
CA ILE A 29 -16.98 8.10 -51.27
C ILE A 29 -18.13 9.07 -51.61
N SER A 30 -18.15 10.26 -51.03
CA SER A 30 -18.88 11.40 -51.62
C SER A 30 -18.17 12.71 -51.34
N ALA A 31 -18.19 13.53 -52.38
CA ALA A 31 -17.24 14.56 -52.72
C ALA A 31 -17.49 15.91 -52.02
N ALA A 32 -16.47 16.76 -52.14
CA ALA A 32 -16.31 18.06 -51.53
C ALA A 32 -17.37 19.09 -51.91
N SER A 33 -17.54 20.07 -51.02
CA SER A 33 -18.03 21.40 -51.35
C SER A 33 -17.23 22.41 -50.54
N THR A 34 -16.38 23.15 -51.25
CA THR A 34 -15.58 24.27 -50.78
C THR A 34 -16.46 25.51 -50.61
N SER A 35 -16.41 26.12 -49.43
CA SER A 35 -16.82 27.52 -49.25
C SER A 35 -15.82 28.22 -48.33
N SER A 36 -14.92 28.97 -48.95
CA SER A 36 -13.98 29.91 -48.35
C SER A 36 -14.66 31.26 -48.07
N THR A 37 -14.46 31.83 -46.88
CA THR A 37 -14.52 33.29 -46.61
C THR A 37 -13.90 33.60 -45.23
N PRO A 38 -13.46 34.84 -44.96
CA PRO A 38 -12.09 35.12 -44.52
C PRO A 38 -11.90 35.36 -43.01
N SER A 39 -10.62 35.39 -42.67
CA SER A 39 -9.99 35.87 -41.45
C SER A 39 -10.61 37.12 -40.84
N ASN A 40 -10.92 37.07 -39.55
CA ASN A 40 -10.90 38.23 -38.67
C ASN A 40 -10.11 37.86 -37.41
N SER A 41 -8.84 38.23 -37.40
CA SER A 41 -7.97 38.22 -36.23
C SER A 41 -8.36 39.40 -35.33
N PHE A 42 -9.12 39.12 -34.28
CA PHE A 42 -9.23 40.01 -33.13
C PHE A 42 -8.29 39.46 -32.03
N ALA A 43 -7.18 40.15 -31.85
CA ALA A 43 -6.32 40.00 -30.68
C ALA A 43 -7.07 40.62 -29.49
N THR A 44 -7.55 39.77 -28.59
CA THR A 44 -8.08 40.18 -27.29
C THR A 44 -7.00 39.96 -26.25
N ASP A 45 -6.61 41.03 -25.56
CA ASP A 45 -5.76 41.05 -24.38
C ASP A 45 -6.03 39.85 -23.44
N GLU A 46 -4.97 39.10 -23.12
CA GLU A 46 -5.00 38.11 -22.03
C GLU A 46 -5.08 38.84 -20.68
N ALA A 47 -6.31 39.19 -20.29
CA ALA A 47 -6.66 39.30 -18.89
C ALA A 47 -6.38 37.94 -18.20
N PRO A 48 -5.90 37.92 -16.95
CA PRO A 48 -5.50 36.68 -16.29
C PRO A 48 -6.72 35.78 -16.16
N ARG A 49 -6.76 34.72 -16.99
CA ARG A 49 -7.79 33.69 -16.90
C ARG A 49 -7.70 33.10 -15.50
N LYS A 50 -8.76 33.33 -14.71
CA LYS A 50 -9.06 32.50 -13.54
C LYS A 50 -8.94 31.06 -14.01
N SER A 51 -8.03 30.30 -13.42
CA SER A 51 -7.73 28.91 -13.77
C SER A 51 -9.00 28.15 -14.17
N ASP A 52 -9.13 27.84 -15.46
CA ASP A 52 -10.17 26.95 -15.94
C ASP A 52 -10.10 25.64 -15.12
N PRO A 53 -11.24 25.00 -14.76
CA PRO A 53 -11.20 23.70 -14.12
C PRO A 53 -10.47 22.75 -15.07
N LEU A 54 -9.28 22.27 -14.67
CA LEU A 54 -8.56 21.20 -15.35
C LEU A 54 -9.54 20.11 -15.77
N ASP A 55 -9.41 19.63 -17.00
CA ASP A 55 -10.24 18.53 -17.47
C ASP A 55 -10.18 17.40 -16.43
N PRO A 56 -11.31 16.77 -16.06
CA PRO A 56 -11.32 15.70 -15.05
C PRO A 56 -10.45 14.49 -15.46
N ALA A 57 -10.00 14.44 -16.71
CA ALA A 57 -9.00 13.50 -17.20
C ALA A 57 -7.55 13.85 -16.83
N GLU A 58 -7.25 15.13 -16.61
CA GLU A 58 -5.90 15.64 -16.26
C GLU A 58 -5.67 15.74 -14.75
N MET A 59 -6.74 15.68 -13.95
CA MET A 59 -6.61 15.66 -12.49
C MET A 59 -5.99 14.34 -12.00
N PRO A 60 -5.08 14.39 -11.01
CA PRO A 60 -4.43 13.19 -10.53
C PRO A 60 -5.43 12.26 -9.84
N ARG A 61 -5.28 10.95 -10.08
CA ARG A 61 -6.27 9.94 -9.68
C ARG A 61 -6.51 9.87 -8.17
N TRP A 62 -5.52 10.27 -7.38
CA TRP A 62 -5.63 10.28 -5.93
C TRP A 62 -6.57 11.37 -5.40
N LYS A 63 -6.79 12.47 -6.15
CA LYS A 63 -7.57 13.65 -5.75
C LYS A 63 -9.06 13.49 -6.03
N GLN A 64 -9.41 12.86 -7.15
CA GLN A 64 -10.80 12.72 -7.61
C GLN A 64 -11.34 11.29 -7.43
N THR A 65 -12.66 11.18 -7.28
CA THR A 65 -13.41 9.93 -7.46
C THR A 65 -14.04 9.87 -8.84
N PRO A 66 -13.97 8.72 -9.54
CA PRO A 66 -14.68 8.56 -10.82
C PRO A 66 -16.17 8.84 -10.66
N ARG A 67 -16.72 9.75 -11.49
CA ARG A 67 -18.13 10.18 -11.40
C ARG A 67 -19.11 9.02 -11.54
N ALA A 68 -18.80 8.05 -12.41
CA ALA A 68 -19.61 6.84 -12.60
C ALA A 68 -19.74 5.97 -11.32
N MET A 69 -18.82 6.10 -10.37
CA MET A 69 -18.85 5.37 -9.10
C MET A 69 -19.51 6.17 -7.96
N ALA A 70 -19.80 7.46 -8.18
CA ALA A 70 -20.46 8.31 -7.20
C ALA A 70 -21.97 8.06 -7.23
N ALA A 71 -22.55 7.74 -6.07
CA ALA A 71 -24.00 7.65 -5.95
C ALA A 71 -24.60 9.07 -5.89
N PRO A 72 -25.69 9.36 -6.61
CA PRO A 72 -26.32 10.69 -6.60
C PRO A 72 -26.78 11.12 -5.20
N ILE A 73 -27.30 10.16 -4.41
CA ILE A 73 -27.82 10.40 -3.07
C ILE A 73 -27.30 9.30 -2.14
N ARG A 74 -26.97 9.67 -0.91
CA ARG A 74 -26.53 8.73 0.12
C ARG A 74 -27.73 8.09 0.82
N LEU A 75 -27.84 6.76 0.76
CA LEU A 75 -28.94 6.01 1.39
C LEU A 75 -28.84 5.90 2.93
N ARG A 76 -27.61 5.89 3.47
CA ARG A 76 -27.38 5.71 4.92
C ARG A 76 -27.20 7.06 5.62
N PRO A 77 -27.97 7.37 6.68
CA PRO A 77 -27.78 8.58 7.48
C PRO A 77 -26.33 8.73 7.98
N ILE A 78 -25.86 9.97 8.08
CA ILE A 78 -24.55 10.28 8.68
C ILE A 78 -24.73 10.26 10.20
N LYS A 79 -23.90 9.46 10.89
CA LYS A 79 -23.79 9.57 12.34
C LYS A 79 -22.92 10.79 12.65
N PRO A 80 -23.42 11.82 13.36
CA PRO A 80 -22.66 13.05 13.62
C PRO A 80 -21.36 12.76 14.36
N ASP A 81 -21.37 11.77 15.24
CA ASP A 81 -20.23 11.39 16.06
C ASP A 81 -19.07 10.78 15.25
N ASN A 82 -19.30 10.36 13.99
CA ASN A 82 -18.33 9.61 13.17
C ASN A 82 -17.87 10.38 11.92
N VAL A 83 -17.72 11.70 12.04
CA VAL A 83 -17.07 12.53 11.03
C VAL A 83 -15.56 12.34 11.16
N TRP A 84 -14.91 11.97 10.05
CA TRP A 84 -13.47 11.74 9.99
C TRP A 84 -12.87 12.57 8.86
N ARG A 85 -11.99 13.51 9.20
CA ARG A 85 -11.28 14.35 8.24
C ARG A 85 -10.00 13.66 7.81
N VAL A 86 -9.76 13.64 6.51
CA VAL A 86 -8.60 12.99 5.89
C VAL A 86 -7.67 14.07 5.33
N ASN A 87 -6.37 13.78 5.26
CA ASN A 87 -5.40 14.68 4.65
C ASN A 87 -5.58 14.75 3.12
N GLU A 88 -5.54 15.97 2.60
CA GLU A 88 -5.58 16.28 1.16
C GLU A 88 -4.35 17.06 0.69
N ASP A 89 -3.50 17.52 1.63
CA ASP A 89 -2.35 18.37 1.33
C ASP A 89 -1.13 17.51 0.93
N PRO A 90 -0.56 17.68 -0.28
CA PRO A 90 0.63 16.94 -0.73
C PRO A 90 1.88 17.30 0.09
N ARG A 91 2.01 18.54 0.54
CA ARG A 91 3.17 19.01 1.33
C ARG A 91 3.32 18.24 2.64
N LYS A 92 2.21 17.96 3.33
CA LYS A 92 2.21 17.16 4.57
C LYS A 92 2.65 15.72 4.31
N LEU A 93 2.28 15.17 3.14
CA LEU A 93 2.72 13.86 2.72
C LEU A 93 4.23 13.85 2.50
N ASP A 94 4.76 14.82 1.75
CA ASP A 94 6.20 14.92 1.48
C ASP A 94 7.02 15.06 2.76
N GLU A 95 6.58 15.89 3.71
CA GLU A 95 7.22 16.00 5.02
C GLU A 95 7.27 14.65 5.76
N THR A 96 6.19 13.86 5.72
CA THR A 96 6.21 12.53 6.33
C THR A 96 7.15 11.56 5.62
N TYR A 97 7.23 11.60 4.29
CA TYR A 97 8.19 10.78 3.55
C TYR A 97 9.63 11.14 3.87
N VAL A 98 9.94 12.43 4.04
CA VAL A 98 11.27 12.88 4.49
C VAL A 98 11.56 12.41 5.91
N ARG A 99 10.57 12.43 6.82
CA ARG A 99 10.74 11.90 8.19
C ARG A 99 10.98 10.39 8.23
N ILE A 100 10.37 9.62 7.32
CA ILE A 100 10.49 8.15 7.28
C ILE A 100 11.77 7.72 6.57
N LEU A 101 12.02 8.25 5.37
CA LEU A 101 13.10 7.79 4.48
C LEU A 101 14.39 8.60 4.64
N GLY A 102 14.31 9.79 5.25
CA GLY A 102 15.42 10.72 5.40
C GLY A 102 15.47 11.76 4.29
N LYS A 103 16.63 12.41 4.17
CA LYS A 103 16.84 13.53 3.23
C LYS A 103 16.65 13.05 1.79
N GLY A 104 15.74 13.70 1.04
CA GLY A 104 15.38 13.31 -0.33
C GLY A 104 14.33 12.20 -0.45
N GLY A 105 13.74 11.77 0.67
CA GLY A 105 12.67 10.76 0.69
C GLY A 105 11.43 11.13 -0.13
N ASP A 106 11.15 12.42 -0.27
CA ASP A 106 10.10 12.99 -1.11
C ASP A 106 10.32 12.74 -2.60
N LYS A 107 11.56 12.60 -3.07
CA LYS A 107 11.87 12.40 -4.49
C LYS A 107 12.02 10.92 -4.88
N LEU A 108 11.97 10.02 -3.89
CA LEU A 108 12.11 8.58 -4.13
C LEU A 108 10.89 7.98 -4.82
N LEU A 109 9.70 8.51 -4.56
CA LEU A 109 8.47 8.01 -5.16
C LEU A 109 7.78 9.09 -5.96
N GLU A 110 7.11 8.71 -7.04
CA GLU A 110 6.20 9.60 -7.75
C GLU A 110 4.99 9.96 -6.88
N GLU A 111 4.43 11.15 -7.09
CA GLU A 111 3.33 11.67 -6.27
C GLU A 111 2.14 10.71 -6.21
N GLU A 112 1.72 10.15 -7.35
CA GLU A 112 0.61 9.20 -7.39
C GLU A 112 0.88 7.95 -6.55
N VAL A 113 2.11 7.45 -6.58
CA VAL A 113 2.50 6.26 -5.83
C VAL A 113 2.62 6.55 -4.33
N LYS A 114 3.05 7.75 -3.94
CA LYS A 114 3.04 8.18 -2.54
C LYS A 114 1.63 8.10 -1.95
N TRP A 115 0.65 8.63 -2.68
CA TRP A 115 -0.75 8.61 -2.27
C TRP A 115 -1.34 7.20 -2.30
N LEU A 116 -0.99 6.40 -3.30
CA LEU A 116 -1.41 5.01 -3.42
C LEU A 116 -0.94 4.19 -2.21
N ALA A 117 0.32 4.33 -1.81
CA ALA A 117 0.90 3.61 -0.68
C ALA A 117 0.28 4.01 0.66
N VAL A 118 -0.17 5.26 0.80
CA VAL A 118 -0.71 5.83 2.06
C VAL A 118 -2.24 5.71 2.18
N THR A 119 -2.91 5.30 1.10
CA THR A 119 -4.37 5.11 1.08
C THR A 119 -4.76 3.67 1.41
N HIS A 120 -5.53 3.50 2.48
CA HIS A 120 -6.05 2.20 2.91
C HIS A 120 -7.39 1.88 2.25
N LYS A 121 -7.70 0.58 2.06
CA LYS A 121 -8.95 0.10 1.43
C LYS A 121 -10.24 0.64 2.05
N SER A 122 -10.23 0.97 3.35
CA SER A 122 -11.43 1.53 4.01
C SER A 122 -11.76 2.96 3.60
N PHE A 123 -10.81 3.68 2.97
CA PHE A 123 -11.04 5.01 2.44
C PHE A 123 -11.90 4.94 1.18
N ASP A 124 -12.98 5.75 1.14
CA ASP A 124 -13.86 5.91 -0.03
C ASP A 124 -14.29 4.57 -0.66
N HIS A 125 -14.52 3.56 0.19
CA HIS A 125 -14.88 2.19 -0.21
C HIS A 125 -13.92 1.55 -1.24
N GLY A 126 -12.65 1.97 -1.28
CA GLY A 126 -11.67 1.47 -2.23
C GLY A 126 -11.95 1.87 -3.69
N ARG A 127 -12.73 2.94 -3.92
CA ARG A 127 -12.97 3.50 -5.27
C ARG A 127 -11.73 4.13 -5.87
N ARG A 128 -10.86 4.65 -5.01
CA ARG A 128 -9.51 5.11 -5.38
C ARG A 128 -8.51 3.97 -5.15
N GLY A 129 -7.33 4.08 -5.77
CA GLY A 129 -6.26 3.13 -5.56
C GLY A 129 -5.91 2.99 -4.07
N PHE A 130 -5.71 1.75 -3.62
CA PHE A 130 -5.37 1.42 -2.24
C PHE A 130 -4.16 0.50 -2.17
N ASN A 131 -3.57 0.42 -0.98
CA ASN A 131 -2.22 -0.06 -0.78
C ASN A 131 -2.04 -1.58 -0.58
N ASP A 132 -3.09 -2.40 -0.71
CA ASP A 132 -3.04 -3.83 -0.34
C ASP A 132 -1.99 -4.65 -1.09
N ARG A 133 -1.84 -4.45 -2.40
CA ARG A 133 -0.85 -5.20 -3.21
C ARG A 133 0.58 -4.79 -2.88
N LEU A 134 0.81 -3.49 -2.66
CA LEU A 134 2.10 -2.96 -2.25
C LEU A 134 2.47 -3.48 -0.86
N ALA A 135 1.51 -3.48 0.07
CA ALA A 135 1.70 -4.00 1.41
C ALA A 135 2.01 -5.49 1.42
N PHE A 136 1.36 -6.27 0.55
CA PHE A 136 1.68 -7.69 0.40
C PHE A 136 3.14 -7.92 0.02
N LEU A 137 3.66 -7.21 -0.97
CA LEU A 137 5.05 -7.31 -1.39
C LEU A 137 6.01 -6.83 -0.29
N GLY A 138 5.77 -5.63 0.25
CA GLY A 138 6.66 -5.04 1.26
C GLY A 138 6.71 -5.85 2.54
N ARG A 139 5.61 -6.52 2.92
CA ARG A 139 5.60 -7.47 4.03
C ARG A 139 6.59 -8.61 3.81
N ARG A 140 6.66 -9.19 2.61
CA ARG A 140 7.62 -10.26 2.28
C ARG A 140 9.06 -9.79 2.32
N ILE A 141 9.32 -8.58 1.82
CA ILE A 141 10.66 -7.97 1.86
C ILE A 141 11.10 -7.77 3.31
N ILE A 142 10.24 -7.19 4.15
CA ILE A 142 10.55 -6.96 5.56
C ILE A 142 10.73 -8.29 6.31
N GLU A 143 9.83 -9.26 6.12
CA GLU A 143 9.97 -10.59 6.73
C GLU A 143 11.32 -11.25 6.38
N LEU A 144 11.72 -11.18 5.10
CA LEU A 144 13.01 -11.72 4.65
C LEU A 144 14.20 -10.97 5.26
N GLN A 145 14.18 -9.63 5.23
CA GLN A 145 15.28 -8.83 5.78
C GLN A 145 15.41 -9.01 7.30
N THR A 146 14.29 -9.17 8.03
CA THR A 146 14.34 -9.51 9.46
C THR A 146 14.96 -10.88 9.69
N SER A 147 14.58 -11.89 8.90
CA SER A 147 15.19 -13.22 9.01
C SER A 147 16.69 -13.18 8.71
N LEU A 148 17.11 -12.44 7.68
CA LEU A 148 18.54 -12.26 7.38
C LEU A 148 19.27 -11.50 8.49
N ALA A 149 18.65 -10.48 9.09
CA ALA A 149 19.24 -9.76 10.21
C ALA A 149 19.45 -10.69 11.40
N LEU A 150 18.42 -11.47 11.79
CA LEU A 150 18.50 -12.44 12.89
C LEU A 150 19.54 -13.53 12.68
N LEU A 151 19.74 -13.99 11.44
CA LEU A 151 20.79 -14.96 11.11
C LEU A 151 22.20 -14.38 11.30
N ASN A 152 22.37 -13.08 11.09
CA ASN A 152 23.67 -12.40 11.19
C ASN A 152 23.94 -11.82 12.59
N THR A 153 22.91 -11.73 13.45
CA THR A 153 23.09 -11.29 14.84
C THR A 153 23.87 -12.35 15.61
N PRO A 154 25.00 -12.01 16.25
CA PRO A 154 25.73 -12.95 17.08
C PRO A 154 24.83 -13.39 18.25
N ARG A 155 24.97 -14.64 18.67
CA ARG A 155 24.15 -15.20 19.75
C ARG A 155 24.43 -14.46 21.06
N SER A 156 23.58 -13.49 21.41
CA SER A 156 23.62 -12.83 22.72
C SER A 156 23.12 -13.78 23.80
N GLY A 157 24.05 -14.46 24.45
CA GLY A 157 23.81 -15.26 25.64
C GLY A 157 23.19 -16.63 25.33
N ALA A 158 23.72 -17.64 26.00
CA ALA A 158 23.24 -19.01 25.93
C ALA A 158 21.76 -19.10 26.34
N LYS A 159 20.83 -19.09 25.37
CA LYS A 159 19.64 -19.93 25.51
C LYS A 159 20.19 -21.34 25.64
N GLN A 160 20.22 -21.85 26.88
CA GLN A 160 20.61 -23.21 27.17
C GLN A 160 19.79 -24.08 26.21
N HIS A 161 20.48 -24.84 25.36
CA HIS A 161 19.79 -25.87 24.58
C HIS A 161 19.01 -26.68 25.62
N THR A 162 17.68 -26.72 25.47
CA THR A 162 16.86 -27.62 26.29
C THR A 162 17.49 -28.98 26.15
N ALA A 163 17.91 -29.58 27.26
CA ALA A 163 18.58 -30.87 27.24
C ALA A 163 17.72 -31.83 26.40
N ASP A 164 18.31 -32.36 25.32
CA ASP A 164 17.59 -33.29 24.46
C ASP A 164 17.17 -34.49 25.32
N ALA A 165 15.92 -34.92 25.19
CA ALA A 165 15.37 -36.02 25.99
C ALA A 165 16.15 -37.34 25.82
N TYR A 166 16.92 -37.47 24.74
CA TYR A 166 17.73 -38.64 24.42
C TYR A 166 19.25 -38.38 24.55
N GLY A 167 19.65 -37.25 25.13
CA GLY A 167 21.06 -36.91 25.36
C GLY A 167 21.89 -36.74 24.09
N ARG A 168 21.27 -36.43 22.95
CA ARG A 168 21.99 -36.22 21.68
C ARG A 168 22.63 -34.85 21.66
N GLU A 169 23.83 -34.78 21.09
CA GLU A 169 24.52 -33.52 20.84
C GLU A 169 24.12 -32.95 19.46
N PRO A 170 23.68 -31.68 19.38
CA PRO A 170 23.40 -31.03 18.10
C PRO A 170 24.65 -30.93 17.23
N TYR A 171 24.49 -31.13 15.91
CA TYR A 171 25.58 -30.92 14.95
C TYR A 171 25.99 -29.44 14.92
N LYS A 172 27.27 -29.16 15.19
CA LYS A 172 27.83 -27.80 15.23
C LYS A 172 28.52 -27.49 13.90
N HIS A 173 28.06 -26.45 13.22
CA HIS A 173 28.65 -25.97 11.97
C HIS A 173 28.45 -24.46 11.86
N PRO A 174 29.46 -23.69 11.40
CA PRO A 174 29.40 -22.23 11.37
C PRO A 174 28.20 -21.67 10.58
N ALA A 175 27.76 -22.37 9.52
CA ALA A 175 26.58 -21.98 8.76
C ALA A 175 25.24 -22.15 9.50
N LEU A 176 25.21 -22.85 10.64
CA LEU A 176 24.01 -23.12 11.44
C LEU A 176 23.91 -22.25 12.69
N ASP A 177 24.99 -21.54 13.07
CA ASP A 177 25.08 -20.82 14.35
C ASP A 177 24.00 -19.73 14.53
N GLY A 178 23.49 -19.15 13.44
CA GLY A 178 22.43 -18.14 13.46
C GLY A 178 20.99 -18.66 13.39
N LEU A 179 20.78 -19.96 13.10
CA LEU A 179 19.43 -20.50 12.90
C LEU A 179 18.60 -20.53 14.18
N ASP A 180 19.24 -20.67 15.33
CA ASP A 180 18.57 -20.66 16.63
C ASP A 180 17.90 -19.32 16.94
N ASN A 181 18.41 -18.21 16.37
CA ASN A 181 17.81 -16.89 16.52
C ASN A 181 16.46 -16.77 15.77
N LEU A 182 16.20 -17.64 14.80
CA LEU A 182 14.92 -17.69 14.09
C LEU A 182 13.88 -18.54 14.84
N ALA A 183 14.33 -19.40 15.77
CA ALA A 183 13.44 -20.27 16.53
C ALA A 183 12.62 -19.48 17.56
N GLY A 184 11.43 -19.99 17.89
CA GLY A 184 10.61 -19.45 18.99
C GLY A 184 9.84 -18.17 18.68
N GLY A 185 9.64 -17.82 17.41
CA GLY A 185 8.78 -16.69 17.03
C GLY A 185 9.43 -15.30 17.17
N SER A 186 10.76 -15.23 17.30
CA SER A 186 11.50 -13.96 17.45
C SER A 186 11.24 -12.99 16.28
N LYS A 187 11.05 -13.52 15.06
CA LYS A 187 10.67 -12.72 13.89
C LYS A 187 9.30 -12.06 14.07
N GLU A 188 8.30 -12.81 14.53
CA GLU A 188 6.94 -12.33 14.78
C GLU A 188 6.90 -11.32 15.94
N GLU A 189 7.77 -11.46 16.94
CA GLU A 189 7.92 -10.52 18.05
C GLU A 189 8.51 -9.18 17.58
N ILE A 190 9.58 -9.23 16.79
CA ILE A 190 10.21 -8.04 16.18
C ILE A 190 9.23 -7.32 15.26
N LEU A 191 8.57 -8.07 14.37
CA LEU A 191 7.59 -7.56 13.42
C LEU A 191 6.18 -7.49 14.00
N SER A 192 6.06 -7.44 15.32
CA SER A 192 4.76 -7.32 15.97
C SER A 192 4.08 -6.03 15.53
N ARG A 193 2.77 -6.15 15.28
CA ARG A 193 1.94 -5.06 14.77
C ARG A 193 2.06 -3.79 15.61
N ASP A 194 2.17 -3.94 16.92
CA ASP A 194 2.23 -2.80 17.84
C ASP A 194 3.57 -2.06 17.77
N ARG A 195 4.69 -2.78 17.57
CA ARG A 195 6.01 -2.17 17.35
C ARG A 195 6.07 -1.41 16.03
N LEU A 196 5.61 -2.02 14.93
CA LEU A 196 5.55 -1.37 13.62
C LEU A 196 4.59 -0.17 13.61
N ALA A 197 3.46 -0.28 14.29
CA ALA A 197 2.54 0.85 14.46
C ALA A 197 3.14 1.96 15.33
N GLY A 198 3.93 1.61 16.35
CA GLY A 198 4.68 2.57 17.16
C GLY A 198 5.67 3.37 16.31
N LEU A 199 6.48 2.67 15.51
CA LEU A 199 7.42 3.28 14.57
C LEU A 199 6.70 4.21 13.57
N ALA A 200 5.63 3.73 12.95
CA ALA A 200 4.83 4.54 12.02
C ALA A 200 4.25 5.81 12.68
N LYS A 201 3.83 5.74 13.95
CA LYS A 201 3.36 6.91 14.71
C LYS A 201 4.48 7.90 14.99
N GLN A 202 5.67 7.42 15.36
CA GLN A 202 6.83 8.27 15.62
C GLN A 202 7.20 9.13 14.40
N HIS A 203 7.07 8.58 13.19
CA HIS A 203 7.29 9.34 11.96
C HIS A 203 6.09 10.19 11.49
N GLY A 204 4.98 10.21 12.25
CA GLY A 204 3.81 11.04 11.96
C GLY A 204 2.86 10.48 10.90
N LEU A 205 2.98 9.19 10.55
CA LEU A 205 2.16 8.56 9.51
C LEU A 205 0.65 8.56 9.85
N SER A 206 0.30 8.58 11.14
CA SER A 206 -1.08 8.63 11.63
C SER A 206 -1.88 9.84 11.16
N TYR A 207 -1.21 10.96 10.86
CA TYR A 207 -1.87 12.21 10.44
C TYR A 207 -2.10 12.29 8.93
N VAL A 208 -1.40 11.46 8.16
CA VAL A 208 -1.37 11.54 6.70
C VAL A 208 -2.09 10.38 6.04
N ILE A 209 -2.20 9.22 6.71
CA ILE A 209 -2.94 8.06 6.20
C ILE A 209 -4.38 8.42 5.86
N ARG A 210 -4.78 7.98 4.68
CA ARG A 210 -6.16 8.08 4.21
C ARG A 210 -6.88 6.78 4.51
N TRP A 211 -7.67 6.80 5.58
CA TRP A 211 -8.46 5.65 6.02
C TRP A 211 -9.77 6.12 6.65
N ARG A 212 -10.69 5.18 6.88
CA ARG A 212 -11.94 5.42 7.60
C ARG A 212 -11.99 4.53 8.86
N PRO A 213 -12.00 5.09 10.08
CA PRO A 213 -12.16 4.30 11.31
C PRO A 213 -13.59 3.77 11.44
N LYS A 214 -13.74 2.68 12.22
CA LYS A 214 -15.07 2.15 12.57
C LYS A 214 -15.80 3.09 13.52
N LYS A 215 -15.07 3.58 14.53
CA LYS A 215 -15.47 4.61 15.49
C LYS A 215 -14.35 5.65 15.60
N SER A 216 -14.66 6.90 15.31
CA SER A 216 -13.79 8.07 15.51
C SER A 216 -13.30 8.17 16.96
N ASP A 217 -14.15 7.91 17.95
CA ASP A 217 -13.80 8.07 19.37
C ASP A 217 -12.77 7.04 19.88
N SER A 218 -12.67 5.89 19.21
CA SER A 218 -11.75 4.82 19.60
C SER A 218 -10.90 4.39 18.40
N MET A 219 -9.75 5.05 18.24
CA MET A 219 -8.81 4.74 17.16
C MET A 219 -8.18 3.35 17.34
N LYS A 220 -7.84 2.97 18.58
CA LYS A 220 -7.25 1.65 18.88
C LYS A 220 -8.25 0.52 18.59
N GLY A 221 -9.51 0.67 19.04
CA GLY A 221 -10.58 -0.29 18.75
C GLY A 221 -10.99 -0.35 17.28
N SER A 222 -10.70 0.71 16.51
CA SER A 222 -10.92 0.76 15.06
C SER A 222 -9.81 0.11 14.24
N GLY A 223 -8.76 -0.41 14.87
CA GLY A 223 -7.68 -1.12 14.18
C GLY A 223 -6.58 -0.22 13.60
N LEU A 224 -6.39 0.99 14.15
CA LEU A 224 -5.36 1.94 13.69
C LEU A 224 -3.97 1.29 13.59
N ASN A 225 -3.57 0.46 14.56
CA ASN A 225 -2.25 -0.19 14.53
C ASN A 225 -2.10 -1.12 13.31
N THR A 226 -3.17 -1.82 12.92
CA THR A 226 -3.15 -2.66 11.71
C THR A 226 -2.96 -1.80 10.47
N VAL A 227 -3.68 -0.68 10.36
CA VAL A 227 -3.62 0.22 9.21
C VAL A 227 -2.23 0.87 9.10
N LEU A 228 -1.65 1.29 10.22
CA LEU A 228 -0.30 1.87 10.25
C LEU A 228 0.77 0.88 9.80
N ALA A 229 0.80 -0.32 10.39
CA ALA A 229 1.74 -1.36 10.02
C ALA A 229 1.58 -1.76 8.55
N HIS A 230 0.35 -1.90 8.06
CA HIS A 230 0.05 -2.19 6.66
C HIS A 230 0.53 -1.09 5.71
N THR A 231 0.39 0.17 6.11
CA THR A 231 0.89 1.31 5.33
C THR A 231 2.40 1.33 5.27
N LEU A 232 3.09 1.01 6.37
CA LEU A 232 4.55 0.91 6.39
C LEU A 232 5.04 -0.19 5.41
N TYR A 233 4.37 -1.35 5.41
CA TYR A 233 4.64 -2.39 4.40
C TYR A 233 4.42 -1.87 2.98
N ALA A 234 3.34 -1.11 2.74
CA ALA A 234 3.06 -0.58 1.41
C ALA A 234 4.13 0.40 0.91
N ILE A 235 4.66 1.25 1.78
CA ILE A 235 5.73 2.20 1.42
C ILE A 235 6.96 1.43 0.95
N VAL A 236 7.38 0.40 1.68
CA VAL A 236 8.52 -0.45 1.28
C VAL A 236 8.25 -1.18 -0.04
N GLY A 237 7.04 -1.72 -0.21
CA GLY A 237 6.63 -2.35 -1.46
C GLY A 237 6.65 -1.39 -2.66
N ALA A 238 6.25 -0.13 -2.46
CA ALA A 238 6.31 0.90 -3.48
C ALA A 238 7.76 1.23 -3.89
N ILE A 239 8.65 1.36 -2.91
CA ILE A 239 10.08 1.60 -3.15
C ILE A 239 10.70 0.45 -3.93
N ALA A 240 10.39 -0.80 -3.54
CA ALA A 240 10.90 -1.98 -4.23
C ALA A 240 10.49 -2.03 -5.72
N MET A 241 9.29 -1.56 -6.05
CA MET A 241 8.79 -1.54 -7.43
C MET A 241 9.32 -0.38 -8.26
N GLN A 242 9.54 0.80 -7.67
CA GLN A 242 10.02 1.97 -8.43
C GLN A 242 11.55 2.10 -8.47
N LYS A 243 12.25 1.68 -7.42
CA LYS A 243 13.70 1.87 -7.25
C LYS A 243 14.48 0.55 -7.17
N GLY A 244 13.80 -0.59 -7.13
CA GLY A 244 14.41 -1.90 -7.08
C GLY A 244 14.61 -2.44 -5.67
N GLY A 245 14.98 -3.72 -5.60
CA GLY A 245 15.13 -4.46 -4.34
C GLY A 245 16.26 -3.96 -3.45
N ASP A 246 17.38 -3.54 -4.03
CA ASP A 246 18.57 -3.14 -3.25
C ASP A 246 18.31 -1.89 -2.41
N VAL A 247 17.71 -0.87 -3.03
CA VAL A 247 17.31 0.37 -2.35
C VAL A 247 16.27 0.07 -1.26
N ALA A 248 15.30 -0.80 -1.55
CA ALA A 248 14.30 -1.20 -0.56
C ALA A 248 14.94 -1.95 0.62
N ASN A 249 15.89 -2.83 0.38
CA ASN A 249 16.60 -3.58 1.42
C ASN A 249 17.40 -2.63 2.34
N GLN A 250 18.09 -1.65 1.75
CA GLN A 250 18.80 -0.63 2.53
C GLN A 250 17.85 0.17 3.41
N VAL A 251 16.74 0.66 2.84
CA VAL A 251 15.70 1.39 3.58
C VAL A 251 15.14 0.56 4.73
N VAL A 252 14.86 -0.74 4.52
CA VAL A 252 14.35 -1.61 5.58
C VAL A 252 15.37 -1.75 6.72
N LYS A 253 16.65 -1.97 6.40
CA LYS A 253 17.71 -2.10 7.42
C LYS A 253 17.85 -0.81 8.25
N GLU A 254 17.97 0.33 7.58
CA GLU A 254 18.26 1.62 8.23
C GLU A 254 17.05 2.25 8.92
N ARG A 255 15.85 2.14 8.34
CA ARG A 255 14.66 2.89 8.78
C ARG A 255 13.65 2.04 9.54
N ILE A 256 13.74 0.71 9.46
CA ILE A 256 12.80 -0.19 10.13
C ILE A 256 13.54 -1.07 11.14
N LEU A 257 14.56 -1.81 10.74
CA LEU A 257 15.22 -2.78 11.64
C LEU A 257 16.12 -2.11 12.67
N ALA A 258 16.87 -1.07 12.29
CA ALA A 258 17.71 -0.34 13.23
C ALA A 258 16.90 0.34 14.36
N PRO A 259 15.79 1.06 14.10
CA PRO A 259 14.95 1.60 15.17
C PRO A 259 14.21 0.54 16.01
N LEU A 260 14.07 -0.69 15.49
CA LEU A 260 13.51 -1.83 16.22
C LEU A 260 14.57 -2.60 17.01
N ASP A 261 15.81 -2.08 17.10
CA ASP A 261 16.89 -2.61 17.94
C ASP A 261 17.32 -4.04 17.57
N VAL A 262 17.12 -4.45 16.31
CA VAL A 262 17.51 -5.79 15.83
C VAL A 262 19.02 -5.85 15.53
N MET A 263 19.67 -4.69 15.35
CA MET A 263 21.04 -4.56 14.86
C MET A 263 22.02 -3.96 15.88
N MET A 264 21.61 -3.72 17.13
CA MET A 264 22.46 -3.10 18.18
C MET A 264 22.79 -4.05 19.34
N SER A 265 22.86 -5.36 19.10
CA SER A 265 23.49 -6.30 20.05
C SER A 265 24.43 -7.27 19.35
#